data_AF-A0AAW0BVZ9-F1
#
_entry.id   AF-A0AAW0BVZ9-F1
#
_cell.length_a   1.000
_cell.length_b   1.000
_cell.length_c   1.000
_cell.angle_alpha   90.00
_cell.angle_beta   90.00
_cell.angle_gamma   90.00
#
_symmetry.space_group_name_H-M   'P 1'
#
loop_
_entity.id
_entity.type
_entity.pdbx_description
1 polymer ?
#
loop_
_entity_poly.entity_id
_entity_poly.type
_entity_poly.pdbx_seq_one_letter_code
_entity_poly.pdbx_strand_id
1 'polypeptide(L)'
;MRFSAVFVALVTAGFTVAQEAVRFGTVDNFDIHYDASKARNHPLFVDFFVQGKFANGNPTPRLLLSRNEFGADTVTLDKTATLPPVDTLGETNSWLLWADVTFPQDGFVMVGGTSAPFTVA
;
A
#
# COMPACT_ATOMS: atom_id res chain seq x y z
N MET A 1 -19.31 -5.78 -58.11
CA MET A 1 -19.17 -6.09 -56.67
C MET A 1 -17.77 -5.69 -56.25
N ARG A 2 -17.60 -4.82 -55.26
CA ARG A 2 -16.29 -4.53 -54.66
C ARG A 2 -16.50 -4.25 -53.18
N PHE A 3 -16.18 -5.25 -52.37
CA PHE A 3 -16.21 -5.20 -50.92
C PHE A 3 -15.03 -4.36 -50.43
N SER A 4 -15.29 -3.28 -49.71
CA SER A 4 -14.26 -2.53 -48.99
C SER A 4 -14.27 -3.02 -47.54
N ALA A 5 -13.22 -3.74 -47.16
CA ALA A 5 -12.99 -4.15 -45.78
C ALA A 5 -12.45 -2.94 -45.00
N VAL A 6 -13.21 -2.47 -44.01
CA VAL A 6 -12.73 -1.51 -43.02
C VAL A 6 -12.02 -2.32 -41.94
N PHE A 7 -10.68 -2.23 -41.91
CA PHE A 7 -9.87 -2.76 -40.82
C PHE A 7 -10.15 -1.94 -39.55
N VAL A 8 -10.82 -2.54 -38.57
CA VAL A 8 -10.90 -2.03 -37.20
C VAL A 8 -9.56 -2.31 -36.55
N ALA A 9 -8.71 -1.28 -36.44
CA ALA A 9 -7.46 -1.37 -35.71
C ALA A 9 -7.74 -1.33 -34.20
N LEU A 10 -7.38 -2.45 -33.57
CA LEU A 10 -7.28 -2.77 -32.16
C LEU A 10 -6.99 -1.56 -31.24
N VAL A 11 -7.86 -1.38 -30.25
CA VAL A 11 -7.70 -0.44 -29.12
C VAL A 11 -6.36 -0.68 -28.44
N THR A 12 -5.48 0.33 -28.49
CA THR A 12 -4.21 0.39 -27.78
C THR A 12 -4.43 0.70 -26.29
N ALA A 13 -4.91 -0.30 -25.54
CA ALA A 13 -5.02 -0.24 -24.07
C ALA A 13 -3.67 -0.46 -23.33
N GLY A 14 -2.54 -0.15 -23.97
CA GLY A 14 -1.20 -0.41 -23.43
C GLY A 14 -0.44 0.84 -22.94
N PHE A 15 -0.93 2.05 -23.22
CA PHE A 15 -0.15 3.28 -23.00
C PHE A 15 -0.44 4.02 -21.69
N THR A 16 -1.54 3.70 -21.00
CA THR A 16 -1.88 4.33 -19.71
C THR A 16 -1.03 3.80 -18.56
N VAL A 17 -0.71 2.50 -18.57
CA VAL A 17 0.10 1.84 -17.52
C VAL A 17 1.57 2.27 -17.55
N ALA A 18 2.11 2.55 -18.74
CA ALA A 18 3.51 2.97 -18.89
C ALA A 18 3.76 4.42 -18.48
N GLN A 19 2.76 5.31 -18.58
CA GLN A 19 2.91 6.72 -18.21
C GLN A 19 2.94 6.91 -16.69
N GLU A 20 2.20 6.09 -15.93
CA GLU A 20 2.29 6.10 -14.47
C GLU A 20 3.62 5.53 -13.97
N ALA A 21 4.15 4.47 -14.59
CA ALA A 21 5.45 3.89 -14.24
C ALA A 21 6.65 4.85 -14.43
N VAL A 22 6.51 5.92 -15.22
CA VAL A 22 7.55 6.96 -15.38
C VAL A 22 7.49 8.02 -14.26
N ARG A 23 6.40 8.09 -13.49
CA ARG A 23 6.24 8.99 -12.32
C ARG A 23 6.60 8.33 -11.00
N PHE A 24 6.52 7.01 -10.93
CA PHE A 24 7.05 6.24 -9.81
C PHE A 24 8.50 5.91 -10.18
N GLY A 25 9.48 6.30 -9.36
CA GLY A 25 10.90 6.02 -9.59
C GLY A 25 11.20 4.52 -9.50
N THR A 26 12.32 4.13 -8.89
CA THR A 26 12.55 2.73 -8.56
C THR A 26 11.38 2.20 -7.73
N VAL A 27 10.72 1.14 -8.23
CA VAL A 27 9.60 0.47 -7.58
C VAL A 27 10.16 -0.74 -6.85
N ASP A 28 10.43 -0.58 -5.56
CA ASP A 28 10.74 -1.72 -4.69
C ASP A 28 9.44 -2.32 -4.18
N ASN A 29 9.20 -3.56 -4.58
CA ASN A 29 8.04 -4.32 -4.12
C ASN A 29 8.40 -5.14 -2.89
N PHE A 30 7.51 -5.17 -1.92
CA PHE A 30 7.62 -6.02 -0.75
C PHE A 30 6.27 -6.61 -0.37
N ASP A 31 6.31 -7.80 0.22
CA ASP A 31 5.12 -8.51 0.66
C ASP A 31 4.85 -8.21 2.14
N ILE A 32 3.60 -7.86 2.41
CA ILE A 32 3.06 -7.60 3.74
C ILE A 32 2.17 -8.77 4.12
N HIS A 33 2.53 -9.45 5.20
CA HIS A 33 1.69 -10.45 5.85
C HIS A 33 1.18 -9.90 7.17
N TYR A 34 -0.14 -9.76 7.28
CA TYR A 34 -0.82 -9.32 8.50
C TYR A 34 -1.71 -10.44 9.04
N ASP A 35 -1.54 -10.77 10.33
CA ASP A 35 -2.30 -11.80 11.02
C ASP A 35 -3.08 -11.20 12.19
N ALA A 36 -4.41 -11.28 12.12
CA ALA A 36 -5.34 -10.82 13.14
C ALA A 36 -5.75 -11.91 14.14
N SER A 37 -5.19 -13.12 14.06
CA SER A 37 -5.57 -14.27 14.91
C SER A 37 -5.48 -14.01 16.42
N LYS A 38 -4.64 -13.05 16.82
CA LYS A 38 -4.44 -12.64 18.22
C LYS A 38 -5.09 -11.28 18.54
N ALA A 39 -5.80 -10.67 17.60
CA ALA A 39 -6.47 -9.39 17.82
C ALA A 39 -7.62 -9.58 18.81
N ARG A 40 -7.72 -8.71 19.82
CA ARG A 40 -8.81 -8.73 20.80
C ARG A 40 -10.17 -8.40 20.15
N ASN A 41 -10.14 -7.52 19.15
CA ASN A 41 -11.30 -7.07 18.41
C ASN A 41 -11.05 -7.33 16.92
N HIS A 42 -12.06 -7.84 16.23
CA HIS A 42 -11.96 -8.13 14.80
C HIS A 42 -11.81 -6.83 14.00
N PRO A 43 -10.82 -6.72 13.09
CA PRO A 43 -10.68 -5.55 12.24
C PRO A 43 -11.86 -5.36 11.30
N LEU A 44 -12.16 -4.10 10.96
CA LEU A 44 -13.01 -3.71 9.83
C LEU A 44 -12.17 -3.25 8.65
N PHE A 45 -11.12 -2.48 8.95
CA PHE A 45 -10.16 -2.00 7.97
C PHE A 45 -8.74 -2.08 8.54
N VAL A 46 -7.79 -2.36 7.66
CA VAL A 46 -6.36 -2.29 7.96
C VAL A 46 -5.71 -1.40 6.90
N ASP A 47 -5.23 -0.24 7.35
CA ASP A 47 -4.49 0.71 6.53
C ASP A 47 -2.99 0.49 6.74
N PHE A 48 -2.28 0.15 5.66
CA PHE A 48 -0.82 0.02 5.70
C PHE A 48 -0.17 1.33 5.30
N PHE A 49 0.76 1.81 6.12
CA PHE A 49 1.56 2.99 5.82
C PHE A 49 3.04 2.69 5.92
N VAL A 50 3.85 3.47 5.22
CA VAL A 50 5.28 3.52 5.40
C VAL A 50 5.70 4.83 6.06
N GLN A 51 6.66 4.75 6.99
CA GLN A 51 7.25 5.93 7.62
C GLN A 51 8.75 5.73 7.80
N GLY A 52 9.53 6.67 7.29
CA GLY A 52 10.96 6.72 7.49
C GLY A 52 11.35 7.58 8.68
N LYS A 53 12.66 7.73 8.86
CA LYS A 53 13.26 8.70 9.77
C LYS A 53 14.30 9.52 9.00
N PHE A 54 14.20 10.83 9.07
CA PHE A 54 15.19 11.74 8.51
C PHE A 54 16.51 11.66 9.29
N ALA A 55 17.60 12.14 8.69
CA ALA A 55 18.91 12.20 9.33
C ALA A 55 18.93 12.97 10.67
N ASN A 56 18.03 13.95 10.86
CA ASN A 56 17.87 14.70 12.11
C ASN A 56 17.09 13.92 13.20
N GLY A 57 16.64 12.70 12.88
CA GLY A 57 15.90 11.83 13.77
C GLY A 57 14.38 12.08 13.83
N ASN A 58 13.85 13.05 13.09
CA ASN A 58 12.41 13.25 13.00
C ASN A 58 11.77 12.22 12.06
N PRO A 59 10.53 11.78 12.34
CA PRO A 59 9.82 10.89 11.43
C PRO A 59 9.45 11.62 10.14
N THR A 60 9.45 10.90 9.02
CA THR A 60 8.83 11.40 7.78
C THR A 60 7.31 11.46 7.93
N PRO A 61 6.60 12.12 6.99
CA PRO A 61 5.18 11.87 6.81
C PRO A 61 4.92 10.37 6.64
N ARG A 62 3.78 9.88 7.16
CA ARG A 62 3.29 8.54 6.84
C ARG A 62 2.72 8.56 5.43
N LEU A 63 3.21 7.67 4.56
CA LEU A 63 2.69 7.51 3.22
C LEU A 63 1.82 6.26 3.18
N LEU A 64 0.57 6.41 2.72
CA LEU A 64 -0.37 5.29 2.60
C LEU A 64 0.09 4.35 1.48
N LEU A 65 0.21 3.07 1.80
CA LEU A 65 0.50 2.00 0.84
C LEU A 65 -0.79 1.37 0.33
N SER A 66 -1.70 1.02 1.25
CA SER A 66 -3.00 0.48 0.90
C SER A 66 -4.00 0.59 2.03
N ARG A 67 -5.28 0.70 1.68
CA ARG A 67 -6.42 0.51 2.57
C ARG A 67 -7.07 -0.83 2.24
N ASN A 68 -7.28 -1.65 3.26
CA ASN A 68 -7.79 -3.00 3.08
C ASN A 68 -9.03 -3.20 3.94
N GLU A 69 -10.14 -3.57 3.31
CA GLU A 69 -11.32 -4.05 4.02
C GLU A 69 -11.02 -5.44 4.58
N PHE A 70 -11.45 -5.68 5.82
CA PHE A 70 -11.25 -6.94 6.50
C PHE A 70 -12.60 -7.64 6.60
N GLY A 71 -12.75 -8.77 5.91
CA GLY A 71 -13.98 -9.56 5.94
C GLY A 71 -14.25 -10.12 7.34
N ALA A 72 -15.51 -10.40 7.66
CA ALA A 72 -15.92 -10.90 8.97
C ALA A 72 -15.22 -12.21 9.37
N ASP A 73 -14.90 -13.06 8.40
CA ASP A 73 -14.22 -14.35 8.62
C ASP A 73 -12.72 -14.32 8.23
N THR A 74 -12.23 -13.17 7.75
CA THR A 74 -10.82 -13.02 7.35
C THR A 74 -9.96 -13.01 8.60
N VAL A 75 -8.87 -13.77 8.63
CA VAL A 75 -7.91 -13.77 9.75
C VAL A 75 -6.54 -13.25 9.31
N THR A 76 -6.20 -13.45 8.04
CA THR A 76 -4.93 -13.02 7.46
C THR A 76 -5.15 -12.12 6.26
N LEU A 77 -4.23 -11.18 6.04
CA LEU A 77 -4.11 -10.41 4.81
C LEU A 77 -2.71 -10.52 4.25
N ASP A 78 -2.63 -10.88 2.98
CA ASP A 78 -1.41 -10.87 2.18
C ASP A 78 -1.54 -9.77 1.12
N LYS A 79 -0.57 -8.83 1.13
CA LYS A 79 -0.55 -7.71 0.19
C LYS A 79 0.86 -7.45 -0.31
N THR A 80 1.02 -7.44 -1.62
CA THR A 80 2.21 -6.86 -2.24
C THR A 80 2.02 -5.36 -2.33
N ALA A 81 2.96 -4.59 -1.78
CA ALA A 81 2.98 -3.15 -1.84
C ALA A 81 4.22 -2.66 -2.57
N THR A 82 4.06 -1.55 -3.28
CA THR A 82 5.15 -0.80 -3.88
C THR A 82 5.54 0.33 -2.96
N LEU A 83 6.83 0.47 -2.67
CA LEU A 83 7.31 1.64 -1.97
C LEU A 83 7.09 2.90 -2.85
N PRO A 84 6.43 3.95 -2.33
CA PRO A 84 6.35 5.22 -3.05
C PRO A 84 7.76 5.82 -3.25
N PRO A 85 7.94 6.80 -4.15
CA PRO A 85 9.23 7.45 -4.39
C PRO A 85 9.67 8.27 -3.16
N VAL A 86 10.28 7.57 -2.20
CA VAL A 86 10.69 8.09 -0.89
C VAL A 86 11.96 8.93 -0.95
N ASP A 87 12.74 8.79 -2.01
CA ASP A 87 13.91 9.62 -2.33
C ASP A 87 13.55 11.11 -2.42
N THR A 88 12.32 11.42 -2.84
CA THR A 88 11.79 12.80 -2.88
C THR A 88 11.63 13.44 -1.51
N LEU A 89 11.60 12.66 -0.42
CA LEU A 89 11.50 13.18 0.94
C LEU A 89 12.85 13.71 1.47
N GLY A 90 13.97 13.33 0.83
CA GLY A 90 15.33 13.56 1.31
C GLY A 90 15.93 12.33 2.00
N GLU A 91 17.15 12.48 2.51
CA GLU A 91 17.92 11.37 3.08
C GLU A 91 17.20 10.75 4.30
N THR A 92 16.98 9.44 4.24
CA THR A 92 16.26 8.64 5.25
C THR A 92 16.96 7.30 5.46
N ASN A 93 17.02 6.85 6.73
CA ASN A 93 18.01 5.86 7.14
C ASN A 93 17.38 4.62 7.81
N SER A 94 16.07 4.68 8.11
CA SER A 94 15.33 3.60 8.77
C SER A 94 13.85 3.69 8.42
N TRP A 95 13.23 2.54 8.17
CA TRP A 95 11.84 2.46 7.71
C TRP A 95 10.97 1.59 8.63
N LEU A 96 9.75 2.05 8.87
CA LEU A 96 8.70 1.35 9.59
C LEU A 96 7.51 1.13 8.67
N LEU A 97 7.00 -0.10 8.67
CA LEU A 97 5.67 -0.44 8.17
C LEU A 97 4.69 -0.30 9.33
N TRP A 98 3.67 0.52 9.15
CA TRP A 98 2.57 0.70 10.10
C TRP A 98 1.33 -0.03 9.60
N ALA A 99 0.61 -0.64 10.52
CA ALA A 99 -0.75 -1.13 10.31
C ALA A 99 -1.67 -0.37 11.27
N ASP A 100 -2.42 0.59 10.75
CA ASP A 100 -3.48 1.27 11.49
C ASP A 100 -4.77 0.47 11.29
N VAL A 101 -5.28 -0.09 12.38
CA VAL A 101 -6.39 -1.04 12.42
C VAL A 101 -7.62 -0.33 12.94
N THR A 102 -8.68 -0.31 12.13
CA THR A 102 -10.00 0.19 12.51
C THR A 102 -10.84 -0.98 13.01
N PHE A 103 -11.41 -0.90 14.21
CA PHE A 103 -12.18 -1.99 14.84
C PHE A 103 -13.33 -1.47 15.71
N PRO A 104 -14.42 -2.24 15.88
CA PRO A 104 -15.50 -1.85 16.77
C PRO A 104 -15.15 -2.20 18.22
N GLN A 105 -15.42 -1.28 19.14
CA GLN A 105 -15.32 -1.51 20.58
C GLN A 105 -16.37 -0.67 21.31
N ASP A 106 -17.13 -1.31 22.22
CA ASP A 106 -18.09 -0.64 23.11
C ASP A 106 -19.12 0.26 22.38
N GLY A 107 -19.52 -0.13 21.16
CA GLY A 107 -20.45 0.63 20.31
C GLY A 107 -19.80 1.77 19.51
N PHE A 108 -18.48 1.96 19.62
CA PHE A 108 -17.70 2.95 18.88
C PHE A 108 -16.80 2.29 17.83
N VAL A 109 -16.42 3.06 16.82
CA VAL A 109 -15.36 2.67 15.87
C VAL A 109 -14.07 3.30 16.34
N MET A 110 -13.12 2.45 16.72
CA MET A 110 -11.82 2.84 17.23
C MET A 110 -10.75 2.60 16.17
N VAL A 111 -9.64 3.34 16.28
CA VAL A 111 -8.43 3.12 15.50
C VAL A 111 -7.27 2.90 16.44
N GLY A 112 -6.58 1.77 16.29
CA GLY A 112 -5.33 1.46 16.95
C GLY A 112 -4.25 1.20 15.91
N GLY A 113 -2.98 1.10 16.31
CA GLY A 113 -1.91 0.85 15.34
C GLY A 113 -0.76 0.07 15.92
N THR A 114 -0.09 -0.68 15.06
CA THR A 114 1.19 -1.34 15.35
C THR A 114 2.18 -1.05 14.23
N SER A 115 3.47 -1.22 14.51
CA SER A 115 4.52 -1.02 13.51
C SER A 115 5.62 -2.07 13.62
N ALA A 116 6.20 -2.41 12.48
CA ALA A 116 7.39 -3.26 12.39
C ALA A 116 8.47 -2.58 11.53
N PRO A 117 9.76 -2.73 11.89
CA PRO A 117 10.84 -2.29 11.02
C PRO A 117 10.90 -3.18 9.78
N PHE A 118 11.25 -2.58 8.65
CA PHE A 118 11.57 -3.31 7.42
C PHE A 118 12.72 -2.60 6.69
N THR A 119 13.37 -3.33 5.80
CA THR A 119 14.48 -2.82 5.01
C THR A 119 13.97 -2.53 3.60
N VAL A 120 14.21 -1.32 3.12
CA VAL A 120 14.10 -0.99 1.70
C VAL A 120 15.37 -1.48 1.03
N ALA A 121 15.24 -2.26 -0.04
CA ALA A 121 16.35 -2.90 -0.74
C ALA A 121 17.21 -1.89 -1.51
#